data_AF-A0AAV2RAK8-F1
#
_entry.id   AF-A0AAV2RAK8-F1
#
_cell.length_a   1.000
_cell.length_b   1.000
_cell.length_c   1.000
_cell.angle_alpha   90.00
_cell.angle_beta   90.00
_cell.angle_gamma   90.00
#
_symmetry.space_group_name_H-M   'P 1'
#
loop_
_entity.id
_entity.type
_entity.pdbx_description
1 polymer ?
#
loop_
_entity_poly.entity_id
_entity_poly.type
_entity_poly.pdbx_seq_one_letter_code
_entity_poly.pdbx_strand_id
1 'polypeptide(L)'
;IKSSGKARDIAIFFNSGNSIDDMFRYFYNLEEPHLCLNAPTLPIKGKSEEQADRLRSEGNKYYQKTILDRALELYNMSIMAAPHPNIYSNTAKKETGTSHLKDVCEIRDEEYKCLALGFANRSAVLFELEQYDKCLSDIDLAIKYGYDKAEKHKLSERKAKCLLALKRHQEAESIIQATIAELYEQG
;
A
#
# COMPACT_ATOMS: atom_id res chain seq x y z
N ILE A 1 -18.90 -12.98 38.61
CA ILE A 1 -18.12 -12.20 37.62
C ILE A 1 -18.31 -10.72 37.96
N LYS A 2 -17.35 -10.09 38.65
CA LYS A 2 -17.35 -8.64 38.92
C LYS A 2 -16.49 -7.96 37.85
N SER A 3 -17.12 -7.51 36.75
CA SER A 3 -16.44 -6.86 35.61
C SER A 3 -16.74 -5.36 35.47
N SER A 4 -17.40 -4.74 36.45
CA SER A 4 -17.94 -3.38 36.30
C SER A 4 -16.89 -2.25 36.24
N GLY A 5 -15.64 -2.50 36.67
CA GLY A 5 -14.55 -1.52 36.61
C GLY A 5 -13.91 -1.40 35.23
N LYS A 6 -13.47 -2.54 34.67
CA LYS A 6 -12.71 -2.59 33.40
C LYS A 6 -13.46 -1.97 32.22
N ALA A 7 -14.76 -2.25 32.08
CA ALA A 7 -15.56 -1.70 30.99
C ALA A 7 -15.70 -0.17 31.08
N ARG A 8 -15.76 0.37 32.30
CA ARG A 8 -15.81 1.81 32.55
C ARG A 8 -14.49 2.48 32.21
N ASP A 9 -13.37 1.85 32.55
CA ASP A 9 -12.03 2.35 32.25
C ASP A 9 -11.76 2.38 30.73
N ILE A 10 -12.18 1.33 30.02
CA ILE A 10 -12.13 1.29 28.55
C ILE A 10 -12.98 2.42 27.96
N ALA A 11 -14.23 2.59 28.42
CA ALA A 11 -15.11 3.65 27.92
C ALA A 11 -14.56 5.07 28.21
N ILE A 12 -13.89 5.26 29.34
CA ILE A 12 -13.19 6.52 29.64
C ILE A 12 -12.02 6.72 28.70
N PHE A 13 -11.27 5.67 28.36
CA PHE A 13 -10.11 5.80 27.48
C PHE A 13 -10.50 5.99 25.99
N PHE A 14 -11.58 5.35 25.53
CA PHE A 14 -12.09 5.47 24.17
C PHE A 14 -13.05 6.66 24.03
N ASN A 15 -12.49 7.87 24.12
CA ASN A 15 -13.23 9.11 23.94
C ASN A 15 -12.56 10.00 22.87
N SER A 16 -13.27 11.03 22.41
CA SER A 16 -12.82 11.95 21.35
C SER A 16 -11.57 12.78 21.68
N GLY A 17 -11.12 12.77 22.93
CA GLY A 17 -9.91 13.43 23.41
C GLY A 17 -8.64 12.60 23.31
N ASN A 18 -8.73 11.29 23.02
CA ASN A 18 -7.57 10.45 22.70
C ASN A 18 -7.45 10.25 21.18
N SER A 19 -6.22 10.12 20.68
CA SER A 19 -6.02 9.79 19.26
C SER A 19 -6.42 8.34 18.99
N ILE A 20 -6.75 8.05 17.72
CA ILE A 20 -7.02 6.67 17.28
C ILE A 20 -5.82 5.76 17.58
N ASP A 21 -4.58 6.26 17.40
CA ASP A 21 -3.36 5.52 17.72
C ASP A 21 -3.25 5.18 19.22
N ASP A 22 -3.58 6.12 20.09
CA ASP A 22 -3.56 5.90 21.55
C ASP A 22 -4.61 4.86 21.94
N MET A 23 -5.82 4.98 21.38
CA MET A 23 -6.90 4.00 21.58
C MET A 23 -6.48 2.61 21.10
N PHE A 24 -5.86 2.49 19.92
CA PHE A 24 -5.34 1.22 19.41
C PHE A 24 -4.25 0.64 20.30
N ARG A 25 -3.29 1.44 20.77
CA ARG A 25 -2.22 0.97 21.66
C ARG A 25 -2.77 0.47 22.99
N TYR A 26 -3.71 1.21 23.58
CA TYR A 26 -4.37 0.78 24.81
C TYR A 26 -5.10 -0.55 24.61
N PHE A 27 -5.90 -0.65 23.55
CA PHE A 27 -6.62 -1.87 23.18
C PHE A 27 -5.69 -3.06 22.94
N TYR A 28 -4.60 -2.86 22.20
CA TYR A 28 -3.67 -3.91 21.82
C TYR A 28 -2.85 -4.43 23.01
N ASN A 29 -2.77 -3.67 24.10
CA ASN A 29 -2.13 -4.09 25.35
C ASN A 29 -3.10 -4.81 26.32
N LEU A 30 -4.40 -4.89 25.98
CA LEU A 30 -5.35 -5.71 26.75
C LEU A 30 -5.23 -7.18 26.35
N GLU A 31 -5.42 -8.09 27.29
CA GLU A 31 -5.38 -9.54 27.04
C GLU A 31 -6.66 -10.03 26.37
N GLU A 32 -7.81 -9.46 26.76
CA GLU A 32 -9.13 -9.88 26.30
C GLU A 32 -9.34 -9.78 24.78
N PRO A 33 -8.89 -8.71 24.08
CA PRO A 33 -8.94 -8.64 22.62
C PRO A 33 -8.20 -9.78 21.93
N HIS A 34 -7.04 -10.21 22.42
CA HIS A 34 -6.27 -11.30 21.79
C HIS A 34 -6.96 -12.66 21.90
N LEU A 35 -7.87 -12.82 22.85
CA LEU A 35 -8.70 -14.04 22.98
C LEU A 35 -9.86 -14.07 21.98
N CYS A 36 -10.35 -12.90 21.57
CA CYS A 36 -11.49 -12.78 20.66
C CYS A 36 -11.07 -12.50 19.20
N LEU A 37 -9.93 -11.85 19.02
CA LEU A 37 -9.34 -11.57 17.72
C LEU A 37 -8.46 -12.74 17.32
N ASN A 38 -9.04 -13.67 16.58
CA ASN A 38 -8.25 -14.67 15.88
C ASN A 38 -7.44 -13.94 14.81
N ALA A 39 -6.16 -13.70 15.08
CA ALA A 39 -5.25 -13.21 14.07
C ALA A 39 -5.26 -14.23 12.92
N PRO A 40 -5.64 -13.85 11.68
CA PRO A 40 -5.57 -14.77 10.58
C PRO A 40 -4.13 -15.25 10.46
N THR A 41 -3.93 -16.57 10.46
CA THR A 41 -2.62 -17.15 10.20
C THR A 41 -2.26 -16.81 8.76
N LEU A 42 -1.45 -15.78 8.60
CA LEU A 42 -0.92 -15.43 7.29
C LEU A 42 0.13 -16.47 6.91
N PRO A 43 0.10 -17.01 5.67
CA PRO A 43 1.08 -18.01 5.23
C PRO A 43 2.49 -17.43 5.02
N ILE A 44 2.68 -16.14 5.32
CA ILE A 44 3.89 -15.38 5.07
C ILE A 44 4.74 -15.36 6.34
N LYS A 45 5.81 -16.14 6.35
CA LYS A 45 6.74 -16.26 7.49
C LYS A 45 7.73 -15.10 7.63
N GLY A 46 7.81 -14.23 6.63
CA GLY A 46 8.75 -13.11 6.57
C GLY A 46 8.74 -12.45 5.20
N LYS A 47 9.55 -11.39 5.04
CA LYS A 47 9.70 -10.73 3.74
C LYS A 47 10.63 -11.54 2.83
N SER A 48 10.19 -11.83 1.61
CA SER A 48 10.91 -12.63 0.62
C SER A 48 10.48 -12.20 -0.78
N GLU A 49 11.44 -11.78 -1.59
CA GLU A 49 11.22 -11.47 -3.01
C GLU A 49 10.68 -12.68 -3.76
N GLU A 50 11.30 -13.85 -3.55
CA GLU A 50 10.89 -15.09 -4.20
C GLU A 50 9.43 -15.45 -3.88
N GLN A 51 9.01 -15.33 -2.62
CA GLN A 51 7.62 -15.56 -2.24
C GLN A 51 6.68 -14.51 -2.83
N ALA A 52 7.08 -13.23 -2.82
CA ALA A 52 6.30 -12.14 -3.40
C ALA A 52 6.07 -12.36 -4.91
N ASP A 53 7.11 -12.76 -5.63
CA ASP A 53 7.05 -13.03 -7.07
C ASP A 53 6.23 -14.26 -7.41
N ARG A 54 6.33 -15.33 -6.61
CA ARG A 54 5.46 -16.51 -6.77
C ARG A 54 3.99 -16.14 -6.65
N LEU A 55 3.63 -15.42 -5.58
CA LEU A 55 2.25 -14.98 -5.33
C LEU A 55 1.75 -14.04 -6.43
N ARG A 56 2.58 -13.09 -6.86
CA ARG A 56 2.25 -12.17 -7.96
C ARG A 56 2.02 -12.93 -9.27
N SER A 57 2.89 -13.88 -9.57
CA SER A 57 2.80 -14.70 -10.79
C SER A 57 1.55 -15.59 -10.77
N GLU A 58 1.17 -16.11 -9.60
CA GLU A 58 -0.09 -16.80 -9.42
C GLU A 58 -1.29 -15.85 -9.61
N GLY A 59 -1.23 -14.65 -9.04
CA GLY A 59 -2.24 -13.61 -9.23
C GLY A 59 -2.45 -13.27 -10.70
N ASN A 60 -1.38 -13.19 -11.50
CA ASN A 60 -1.46 -12.97 -12.94
C ASN A 60 -2.28 -14.06 -13.67
N LYS A 61 -2.18 -15.33 -13.23
CA LYS A 61 -2.96 -16.43 -13.82
C LYS A 61 -4.46 -16.25 -13.59
N TYR A 62 -4.86 -15.74 -12.42
CA TYR A 62 -6.26 -15.45 -12.11
C TYR A 62 -6.74 -14.16 -12.77
N TYR A 63 -5.88 -13.14 -12.85
CA TYR A 63 -6.17 -11.89 -13.55
C TYR A 63 -6.47 -12.14 -15.04
N GLN A 64 -5.64 -12.94 -15.71
CA GLN A 64 -5.86 -13.33 -17.11
C GLN A 64 -7.18 -14.10 -17.33
N LYS A 65 -7.69 -14.76 -16.29
CA LYS A 65 -8.98 -15.46 -16.30
C LYS A 65 -10.16 -14.59 -15.83
N THR A 66 -9.93 -13.30 -15.61
CA THR A 66 -10.89 -12.32 -15.07
C THR A 66 -11.49 -12.70 -13.71
N ILE A 67 -10.82 -13.55 -12.94
CA ILE A 67 -11.20 -13.90 -11.57
C ILE A 67 -10.56 -12.87 -10.63
N LEU A 68 -11.17 -11.68 -10.59
CA LEU A 68 -10.59 -10.48 -9.97
C LEU A 68 -10.40 -10.63 -8.46
N ASP A 69 -11.33 -11.24 -7.74
CA ASP A 69 -11.24 -11.40 -6.27
C ASP A 69 -10.00 -12.20 -5.88
N ARG A 70 -9.73 -13.31 -6.59
CA ARG A 70 -8.57 -14.15 -6.30
C ARG A 70 -7.26 -13.49 -6.74
N ALA A 71 -7.28 -12.77 -7.87
CA ALA A 71 -6.12 -11.99 -8.29
C ALA A 71 -5.77 -10.90 -7.25
N LEU A 72 -6.77 -10.18 -6.75
CA LEU A 72 -6.61 -9.16 -5.71
C LEU A 72 -6.01 -9.73 -4.43
N GLU A 73 -6.53 -10.86 -3.96
CA GLU A 73 -6.01 -11.57 -2.78
C GLU A 73 -4.53 -11.93 -2.95
N LEU A 74 -4.17 -12.53 -4.09
CA LEU A 74 -2.79 -12.93 -4.36
C LEU A 74 -1.84 -11.74 -4.53
N TYR A 75 -2.30 -10.63 -5.12
CA TYR A 75 -1.51 -9.40 -5.17
C TYR A 75 -1.35 -8.76 -3.80
N ASN A 76 -2.38 -8.78 -2.93
CA ASN A 76 -2.25 -8.36 -1.53
C ASN A 76 -1.20 -9.18 -0.80
N MET A 77 -1.23 -10.51 -0.95
CA MET A 77 -0.25 -11.40 -0.34
C MET A 77 1.15 -11.17 -0.90
N SER A 78 1.28 -10.92 -2.20
CA SER A 78 2.55 -10.57 -2.83
C SER A 78 3.15 -9.30 -2.24
N ILE A 79 2.34 -8.23 -2.14
CA ILE A 79 2.75 -6.97 -1.49
C ILE A 79 3.17 -7.25 -0.06
N MET A 80 2.36 -7.97 0.74
CA MET A 80 2.72 -8.31 2.13
C MET A 80 4.03 -9.11 2.25
N ALA A 81 4.35 -9.96 1.27
CA ALA A 81 5.57 -10.76 1.26
C ALA A 81 6.80 -9.98 0.76
N ALA A 82 6.64 -8.92 -0.03
CA ALA A 82 7.78 -8.19 -0.59
C ALA A 82 8.62 -7.49 0.49
N PRO A 83 9.95 -7.33 0.32
CA PRO A 83 10.74 -6.41 1.14
C PRO A 83 10.14 -4.99 1.12
N HIS A 84 10.16 -4.28 2.24
CA HIS A 84 9.65 -2.90 2.36
C HIS A 84 10.71 -2.00 2.98
N PRO A 85 10.72 -0.70 2.66
CA PRO A 85 11.54 0.26 3.37
C PRO A 85 11.20 0.26 4.85
N ASN A 86 12.23 0.27 5.70
CA ASN A 86 12.03 0.36 7.13
C ASN A 86 11.55 1.78 7.50
N ILE A 87 10.27 1.92 7.82
CA ILE A 87 9.66 3.19 8.22
C ILE A 87 10.10 3.59 9.65
N TYR A 88 10.69 2.68 10.43
CA TYR A 88 11.03 2.87 11.84
C TYR A 88 12.52 3.14 12.12
N SER A 89 13.40 3.12 11.11
CA SER A 89 14.85 3.29 11.34
C SER A 89 15.32 4.74 11.60
N ASN A 90 14.42 5.74 11.61
CA ASN A 90 14.78 7.13 11.91
C ASN A 90 14.68 7.51 13.41
N THR A 91 14.33 6.59 14.31
CA THR A 91 14.27 6.89 15.76
C THR A 91 15.58 6.73 16.53
N ALA A 92 16.70 6.44 15.87
CA ALA A 92 18.02 6.31 16.51
C ALA A 92 19.02 7.46 16.22
N LYS A 93 18.58 8.56 15.59
CA LYS A 93 19.36 9.81 15.53
C LYS A 93 18.46 11.01 15.85
N LYS A 94 18.15 11.16 17.14
CA LYS A 94 17.51 12.36 17.70
C LYS A 94 18.50 13.10 18.61
N GLU A 95 19.52 13.70 18.02
CA GLU A 95 20.22 14.86 18.56
C GLU A 95 20.46 15.80 17.38
N THR A 96 19.46 16.52 16.92
CA THR A 96 19.33 17.94 17.24
C THR A 96 17.98 18.42 16.68
N GLY A 97 17.26 19.22 17.47
CA GLY A 97 15.90 19.62 17.16
C GLY A 97 15.80 20.45 15.89
N THR A 98 15.03 19.97 14.92
CA THR A 98 14.18 20.77 14.04
C THR A 98 13.10 19.85 13.44
N SER A 99 11.85 20.15 13.73
CA SER A 99 10.66 19.38 13.31
C SER A 99 10.30 19.68 11.85
N HIS A 100 11.04 19.12 10.91
CA HIS A 100 10.59 18.99 9.52
C HIS A 100 10.70 17.52 9.12
N LEU A 101 9.55 16.88 8.94
CA LEU A 101 9.40 15.56 8.33
C LEU A 101 9.91 15.63 6.88
N LYS A 102 11.23 15.55 6.69
CA LYS A 102 11.83 15.20 5.40
C LYS A 102 12.14 13.71 5.43
N ASP A 103 11.10 12.89 5.42
CA ASP A 103 11.22 11.47 5.08
C ASP A 103 11.25 11.35 3.55
N VAL A 104 12.39 11.67 2.96
CA VAL A 104 12.76 11.10 1.67
C VAL A 104 13.92 10.17 1.95
N CYS A 105 13.59 8.92 2.30
CA CYS A 105 14.54 7.84 2.13
C CYS A 105 14.88 7.85 0.64
N GLU A 106 16.14 8.08 0.28
CA GLU A 106 16.60 7.89 -1.11
C GLU A 106 16.40 6.41 -1.45
N ILE A 107 15.26 6.08 -2.03
CA ILE A 107 14.97 4.73 -2.52
C ILE A 107 15.93 4.51 -3.69
N ARG A 108 16.86 3.58 -3.53
CA ARG A 108 17.75 3.17 -4.62
C ARG A 108 16.90 2.47 -5.68
N ASP A 109 17.12 2.82 -6.94
CA ASP A 109 16.51 2.13 -8.07
C ASP A 109 16.72 0.61 -7.90
N GLU A 110 15.62 -0.15 -8.02
CA GLU A 110 15.52 -1.62 -7.92
C GLU A 110 15.43 -2.28 -6.52
N GLU A 111 15.71 -1.58 -5.41
CA GLU A 111 15.69 -2.22 -4.07
C GLU A 111 14.31 -2.78 -3.67
N TYR A 112 13.24 -2.16 -4.15
CA TYR A 112 11.86 -2.55 -3.85
C TYR A 112 11.08 -2.96 -5.10
N LYS A 113 11.78 -3.53 -6.11
CA LYS A 113 11.18 -3.92 -7.39
C LYS A 113 9.94 -4.81 -7.22
N CYS A 114 10.04 -5.87 -6.42
CA CYS A 114 8.90 -6.78 -6.17
C CYS A 114 7.70 -6.06 -5.55
N LEU A 115 7.95 -5.09 -4.66
CA LEU A 115 6.91 -4.28 -4.03
C LEU A 115 6.25 -3.36 -5.07
N ALA A 116 7.04 -2.70 -5.91
CA ALA A 116 6.55 -1.86 -7.00
C ALA A 116 5.67 -2.65 -8.00
N LEU A 117 6.12 -3.85 -8.40
CA LEU A 117 5.36 -4.75 -9.27
C LEU A 117 4.06 -5.23 -8.62
N GLY A 118 4.07 -5.50 -7.32
CA GLY A 118 2.87 -5.87 -6.56
C GLY A 118 1.80 -4.76 -6.62
N PHE A 119 2.17 -3.51 -6.33
CA PHE A 119 1.27 -2.36 -6.43
C PHE A 119 0.80 -2.10 -7.87
N ALA A 120 1.68 -2.22 -8.86
CA ALA A 120 1.31 -2.06 -10.27
C ALA A 120 0.28 -3.09 -10.75
N ASN A 121 0.39 -4.34 -10.28
CA ASN A 121 -0.55 -5.40 -10.62
C ASN A 121 -1.87 -5.26 -9.84
N ARG A 122 -1.80 -4.88 -8.56
CA ARG A 122 -3.01 -4.64 -7.76
C ARG A 122 -3.82 -3.46 -8.27
N SER A 123 -3.17 -2.37 -8.70
CA SER A 123 -3.86 -1.24 -9.34
C SER A 123 -4.60 -1.64 -10.61
N ALA A 124 -4.12 -2.64 -11.37
CA ALA A 124 -4.85 -3.16 -12.53
C ALA A 124 -6.20 -3.75 -12.10
N VAL A 125 -6.20 -4.60 -11.07
CA VAL A 125 -7.44 -5.18 -10.52
C VAL A 125 -8.37 -4.11 -9.94
N LEU A 126 -7.82 -3.16 -9.18
CA LEU A 126 -8.60 -2.07 -8.59
C LEU A 126 -9.25 -1.18 -9.65
N PHE A 127 -8.58 -0.99 -10.80
CA PHE A 127 -9.15 -0.28 -11.95
C PHE A 127 -10.35 -1.04 -12.54
N GLU A 128 -10.21 -2.35 -12.78
CA GLU A 128 -11.32 -3.19 -13.28
C GLU A 128 -12.49 -3.27 -12.29
N LEU A 129 -12.22 -3.13 -10.99
CA LEU A 129 -13.24 -3.05 -9.93
C LEU A 129 -13.79 -1.62 -9.69
N GLU A 130 -13.44 -0.66 -10.55
CA GLU A 130 -13.85 0.75 -10.46
C GLU A 130 -13.48 1.44 -9.13
N GLN A 131 -12.49 0.90 -8.42
CA GLN A 131 -11.96 1.46 -7.17
C GLN A 131 -10.89 2.53 -7.49
N TYR A 132 -11.27 3.59 -8.18
CA TYR A 132 -10.34 4.53 -8.82
C TYR A 132 -9.38 5.22 -7.82
N ASP A 133 -9.84 5.68 -6.65
CA ASP A 133 -8.97 6.32 -5.66
C ASP A 133 -7.88 5.38 -5.12
N LYS A 134 -8.24 4.11 -4.88
CA LYS A 134 -7.30 3.08 -4.43
C LYS A 134 -6.33 2.72 -5.55
N CYS A 135 -6.82 2.65 -6.79
CA CYS A 135 -5.98 2.43 -7.96
C CYS A 135 -4.93 3.54 -8.10
N LEU A 136 -5.32 4.82 -7.94
CA LEU A 136 -4.38 5.95 -7.99
C LEU A 136 -3.31 5.84 -6.90
N SER A 137 -3.72 5.50 -5.68
CA SER A 137 -2.80 5.31 -4.55
C SER A 137 -1.76 4.22 -4.82
N ASP A 138 -2.19 3.08 -5.38
CA ASP A 138 -1.28 1.99 -5.74
C ASP A 138 -0.35 2.36 -6.91
N ILE A 139 -0.82 3.14 -7.89
CA ILE A 139 0.03 3.64 -8.98
C ILE A 139 1.15 4.53 -8.43
N ASP A 140 0.82 5.45 -7.51
CA ASP A 140 1.80 6.35 -6.91
C ASP A 140 2.84 5.58 -6.07
N LEU A 141 2.42 4.54 -5.36
CA LEU A 141 3.32 3.64 -4.63
C LEU A 141 4.21 2.82 -5.58
N ALA A 142 3.66 2.31 -6.68
CA ALA A 142 4.45 1.59 -7.68
C ALA A 142 5.58 2.47 -8.25
N ILE A 143 5.25 3.70 -8.64
CA ILE A 143 6.23 4.67 -9.15
C ILE A 143 7.26 5.02 -8.07
N LYS A 144 6.81 5.28 -6.84
CA LYS A 144 7.69 5.59 -5.70
C LYS A 144 8.72 4.50 -5.42
N TYR A 145 8.35 3.23 -5.59
CA TYR A 145 9.22 2.08 -5.31
C TYR A 145 10.03 1.59 -6.52
N GLY A 146 10.09 2.38 -7.59
CA GLY A 146 10.96 2.10 -8.73
C GLY A 146 10.36 1.15 -9.76
N TYR A 147 9.05 1.25 -10.03
CA TYR A 147 8.46 0.55 -11.18
C TYR A 147 9.19 0.94 -12.47
N ASP A 148 9.43 -0.05 -13.33
CA ASP A 148 10.25 0.10 -14.54
C ASP A 148 9.77 1.25 -15.43
N LYS A 149 10.72 2.10 -15.83
CA LYS A 149 10.48 3.25 -16.72
C LYS A 149 9.94 2.80 -18.09
N ALA A 150 10.39 1.66 -18.60
CA ALA A 150 9.94 1.13 -19.89
C ALA A 150 8.42 0.82 -19.89
N GLU A 151 7.91 0.37 -18.75
CA GLU A 151 6.51 -0.07 -18.60
C GLU A 151 5.62 1.01 -17.96
N LYS A 152 6.19 2.17 -17.61
CA LYS A 152 5.49 3.27 -16.91
C LYS A 152 4.27 3.79 -17.67
N HIS A 153 4.29 3.73 -19.00
CA HIS A 153 3.17 4.13 -19.85
C HIS A 153 1.86 3.40 -19.50
N LYS A 154 1.92 2.13 -19.09
CA LYS A 154 0.74 1.35 -18.65
C LYS A 154 0.12 1.92 -17.38
N LEU A 155 0.96 2.36 -16.44
CA LEU A 155 0.48 3.01 -15.22
C LEU A 155 -0.07 4.39 -15.51
N SER A 156 0.59 5.17 -16.37
CA SER A 156 0.11 6.50 -16.77
C SER A 156 -1.25 6.44 -17.48
N GLU A 157 -1.44 5.50 -18.40
CA GLU A 157 -2.72 5.31 -19.08
C GLU A 157 -3.84 5.00 -18.07
N ARG A 158 -3.59 4.05 -17.16
CA ARG A 158 -4.53 3.70 -16.08
C ARG A 158 -4.81 4.89 -15.18
N LYS A 159 -3.77 5.66 -14.80
CA LYS A 159 -3.87 6.86 -13.97
C LYS A 159 -4.79 7.91 -14.62
N ALA A 160 -4.58 8.18 -15.91
CA ALA A 160 -5.41 9.11 -16.67
C ALA A 160 -6.87 8.64 -16.73
N LYS A 161 -7.13 7.35 -16.99
CA LYS A 161 -8.50 6.79 -16.99
C LYS A 161 -9.19 6.91 -15.64
N CYS A 162 -8.48 6.62 -14.53
CA CYS A 162 -9.01 6.85 -13.18
C CYS A 162 -9.38 8.32 -12.93
N LEU A 163 -8.50 9.25 -13.31
CA LEU A 163 -8.72 10.68 -13.13
C LEU A 163 -9.93 11.17 -13.95
N LEU A 164 -10.11 10.68 -15.17
CA LEU A 164 -11.29 10.98 -15.99
C LEU A 164 -12.58 10.44 -15.34
N ALA A 165 -12.57 9.19 -14.86
CA ALA A 165 -13.73 8.61 -14.16
C ALA A 165 -14.10 9.40 -12.89
N LEU A 166 -13.11 9.96 -12.20
CA LEU A 166 -13.27 10.85 -11.04
C LEU A 166 -13.54 12.32 -11.41
N LYS A 167 -13.72 12.65 -12.71
CA LYS A 167 -13.96 14.00 -13.24
C LYS A 167 -12.82 15.01 -12.97
N ARG A 168 -11.61 14.52 -12.71
CA ARG A 168 -10.38 15.30 -12.48
C ARG A 168 -9.66 15.55 -13.83
N HIS A 169 -10.35 16.20 -14.75
CA HIS A 169 -9.93 16.35 -16.15
C HIS A 169 -8.58 17.05 -16.32
N GLN A 170 -8.32 18.13 -15.56
CA GLN A 170 -7.05 18.87 -15.64
C GLN A 170 -5.85 18.01 -15.27
N GLU A 171 -5.99 17.18 -14.24
CA GLU A 171 -4.93 16.27 -13.82
C GLU A 171 -4.72 15.15 -14.84
N ALA A 172 -5.81 14.63 -15.43
CA ALA A 172 -5.72 13.63 -16.48
C ALA A 172 -4.96 14.17 -17.71
N GLU A 173 -5.27 15.40 -18.13
CA GLU A 173 -4.59 16.08 -19.24
C GLU A 173 -3.09 16.24 -18.97
N SER A 174 -2.73 16.71 -17.76
CA SER A 174 -1.33 16.85 -17.35
C SER A 174 -0.57 15.52 -17.42
N ILE A 175 -1.18 14.41 -16.94
CA ILE A 175 -0.57 13.08 -17.00
C ILE A 175 -0.38 12.62 -18.45
N ILE A 176 -1.36 12.84 -19.32
CA ILE A 176 -1.29 12.44 -20.73
C ILE A 176 -0.17 13.22 -21.44
N GLN A 177 -0.11 14.54 -21.26
CA GLN A 177 0.92 15.39 -21.86
C GLN A 177 2.33 14.98 -21.40
N ALA A 178 2.52 14.74 -20.10
CA ALA A 178 3.80 14.29 -19.56
C ALA A 178 4.21 12.92 -20.13
N THR A 179 3.26 11.99 -20.26
CA THR A 179 3.53 10.65 -20.80
C THR A 179 3.92 10.70 -22.28
N ILE A 180 3.26 11.56 -23.06
CA ILE A 180 3.59 11.76 -24.48
C ILE A 180 5.00 12.35 -24.62
N ALA A 181 5.35 13.35 -23.82
CA ALA A 181 6.70 13.94 -23.82
C ALA A 181 7.78 12.89 -23.50
N GLU A 182 7.57 12.08 -22.46
CA GLU A 182 8.50 11.00 -22.07
C GLU A 182 8.69 9.96 -23.20
N LEU A 183 7.64 9.63 -23.95
CA LEU A 183 7.72 8.69 -25.08
C LEU A 183 8.50 9.27 -26.28
N TYR A 184 8.37 10.57 -26.54
CA TYR A 184 9.14 11.24 -27.61
C TYR A 184 10.62 11.40 -27.28
N GLU A 185 11.00 11.49 -26.01
CA GLU A 185 12.41 11.57 -25.59
C GLU A 185 13.14 10.21 -25.65
N GLN A 186 12.39 9.10 -25.72
CA GLN A 186 12.95 7.73 -25.75
C GLN A 186 13.08 7.13 -27.16
N GLY A 187 12.58 7.81 -28.20
CA GLY A 187 12.63 7.38 -29.61
C GLY A 187 13.64 8.14 -30.44
#